data_AF-A0A953L815-F1
#
_entry.id   AF-A0A953L815-F1
#
_cell.length_a   1.000
_cell.length_b   1.000
_cell.length_c   1.000
_cell.angle_alpha   90.00
_cell.angle_beta   90.00
_cell.angle_gamma   90.00
#
_symmetry.space_group_name_H-M   'P 1'
#
loop_
_entity.id
_entity.type
_entity.pdbx_description
1 polymer ?
#
loop_
_entity_poly.entity_id
_entity_poly.type
_entity_poly.pdbx_seq_one_letter_code
_entity_poly.pdbx_strand_id
1 'polypeptide(L)'
;MTRFQPIKRLLPWLGAATVFLAGAAAAQPGQGQAGGTYRLSASVPVACWVRPSGTVLASTGVSGSVVEACNSPGGFTISASYRPLKANEMASLNYGGRLINLTPSGEQELRRSSMATIRTVDYRFEDVSLDEPLILSLVIQPI
;
A
#
# COMPACT_ATOMS: atom_id res chain seq x y z
N MET A 1 -106.92 -11.66 -34.50
CA MET A 1 -107.28 -12.26 -33.20
C MET A 1 -106.71 -11.38 -32.10
N THR A 2 -107.58 -10.63 -31.44
CA THR A 2 -107.33 -9.74 -30.31
C THR A 2 -107.31 -10.53 -29.01
N ARG A 3 -106.33 -10.30 -28.11
CA ARG A 3 -106.53 -10.40 -26.65
C ARG A 3 -105.69 -9.38 -25.89
N PHE A 4 -106.37 -8.77 -24.93
CA PHE A 4 -106.00 -7.67 -24.04
C PHE A 4 -105.34 -8.19 -22.74
N GLN A 5 -104.27 -7.49 -22.30
CA GLN A 5 -103.90 -7.06 -20.91
C GLN A 5 -103.77 -8.09 -19.75
N PRO A 6 -103.22 -7.77 -18.54
CA PRO A 6 -102.71 -6.49 -18.00
C PRO A 6 -101.33 -6.53 -17.27
N ILE A 7 -100.92 -5.31 -16.91
CA ILE A 7 -99.80 -4.83 -16.08
C ILE A 7 -99.95 -5.18 -14.57
N LYS A 8 -98.80 -5.08 -13.86
CA LYS A 8 -98.53 -4.62 -12.45
C LYS A 8 -98.07 -5.70 -11.45
N ARG A 9 -96.87 -5.49 -10.91
CA ARG A 9 -96.47 -5.51 -9.47
C ARG A 9 -94.99 -5.05 -9.39
N LEU A 10 -94.72 -3.83 -8.91
CA LEU A 10 -94.41 -3.42 -7.53
C LEU A 10 -92.88 -3.33 -7.26
N LEU A 11 -92.42 -2.08 -7.20
CA LEU A 11 -91.32 -1.42 -6.45
C LEU A 11 -90.81 -2.12 -5.17
N PRO A 12 -89.79 -1.59 -4.44
CA PRO A 12 -88.65 -0.71 -4.76
C PRO A 12 -87.30 -1.33 -4.29
N TRP A 13 -86.16 -0.60 -4.38
CA TRP A 13 -85.06 -0.48 -3.39
C TRP A 13 -83.81 0.09 -4.13
N LEU A 14 -83.45 1.36 -3.89
CA LEU A 14 -82.46 1.86 -2.90
C LEU A 14 -81.00 1.80 -3.39
N GLY A 15 -80.32 2.96 -3.35
CA GLY A 15 -78.85 3.09 -3.33
C GLY A 15 -78.25 3.47 -4.69
N ALA A 16 -78.03 4.75 -5.01
CA ALA A 16 -76.90 5.58 -4.58
C ALA A 16 -75.53 4.98 -4.91
N ALA A 17 -74.87 5.52 -5.94
CA ALA A 17 -73.48 6.00 -5.91
C ALA A 17 -72.94 6.16 -7.34
N THR A 18 -72.84 7.42 -7.80
CA THR A 18 -71.92 7.84 -8.84
C THR A 18 -70.50 7.53 -8.40
N VAL A 19 -69.92 6.44 -8.90
CA VAL A 19 -68.49 6.15 -8.75
C VAL A 19 -67.76 6.95 -9.82
N PHE A 20 -67.21 8.10 -9.42
CA PHE A 20 -66.13 8.76 -10.14
C PHE A 20 -64.94 7.80 -10.18
N LEU A 21 -64.71 7.16 -11.34
CA LEU A 21 -63.43 6.53 -11.64
C LEU A 21 -62.39 7.64 -11.84
N ALA A 22 -61.81 8.09 -10.73
CA ALA A 22 -60.55 8.82 -10.75
C ALA A 22 -59.50 7.85 -11.31
N GLY A 23 -59.17 8.00 -12.59
CA GLY A 23 -58.06 7.28 -13.21
C GLY A 23 -56.79 7.55 -12.42
N ALA A 24 -56.29 6.53 -11.73
CA ALA A 24 -54.95 6.58 -11.17
C ALA A 24 -53.99 6.78 -12.35
N ALA A 25 -53.35 7.95 -12.42
CA ALA A 25 -52.19 8.12 -13.28
C ALA A 25 -51.14 7.13 -12.77
N ALA A 26 -50.96 6.02 -13.48
CA ALA A 26 -49.89 5.09 -13.20
C ALA A 26 -48.57 5.87 -13.30
N ALA A 27 -47.86 6.02 -12.18
CA ALA A 27 -46.50 6.53 -12.19
C ALA A 27 -45.68 5.58 -13.08
N GLN A 28 -45.24 6.07 -14.24
CA GLN A 28 -44.29 5.33 -15.05
C GLN A 28 -42.98 5.26 -14.27
N PRO A 29 -42.37 4.07 -14.08
CA PRO A 29 -41.00 4.03 -13.57
C PRO A 29 -40.15 4.87 -14.53
N GLY A 30 -39.47 5.88 -13.99
CA GLY A 30 -38.49 6.64 -14.76
C GLY A 30 -37.56 5.64 -15.44
N GLN A 31 -37.32 5.81 -16.74
CA GLN A 31 -36.45 4.93 -17.52
C GLN A 31 -35.18 4.69 -16.71
N GLY A 32 -35.00 3.43 -16.27
CA GLY A 32 -34.00 3.07 -15.29
C GLY A 32 -32.67 3.66 -15.67
N GLN A 33 -32.08 4.44 -14.77
CA GLN A 33 -30.73 4.95 -14.91
C GLN A 33 -29.85 3.77 -15.31
N ALA A 34 -29.31 3.78 -16.53
CA ALA A 34 -28.47 2.70 -17.02
C ALA A 34 -27.24 2.61 -16.13
N GLY A 35 -27.26 1.68 -15.17
CA GLY A 35 -26.14 1.41 -14.29
C GLY A 35 -25.04 0.73 -15.09
N GLY A 36 -23.97 1.47 -15.39
CA GLY A 36 -22.75 0.91 -15.96
C GLY A 36 -21.86 0.32 -14.86
N THR A 37 -21.33 -0.88 -15.08
CA THR A 37 -20.32 -1.48 -14.20
C THR A 37 -18.94 -1.16 -14.74
N TYR A 38 -18.07 -0.56 -13.93
CA TYR A 38 -16.67 -0.30 -14.26
C TYR A 38 -15.77 -1.12 -13.35
N ARG A 39 -14.67 -1.65 -13.90
CA ARG A 39 -13.61 -2.29 -13.12
C ARG A 39 -12.41 -1.36 -13.06
N LEU A 40 -12.03 -0.98 -11.85
CA LEU A 40 -10.80 -0.22 -11.59
C LEU A 40 -9.71 -1.19 -11.15
N SER A 41 -8.51 -1.04 -11.70
CA SER A 41 -7.31 -1.75 -11.24
C SER A 41 -6.14 -0.79 -11.11
N ALA A 42 -5.33 -1.00 -10.07
CA ALA A 42 -4.09 -0.28 -9.83
C ALA A 42 -2.99 -1.29 -9.48
N SER A 43 -1.75 -0.98 -9.87
CA SER A 43 -0.56 -1.72 -9.49
C SER A 43 0.39 -0.80 -8.72
N VAL A 44 0.91 -1.30 -7.60
CA VAL A 44 1.94 -0.60 -6.83
C VAL A 44 3.29 -1.23 -7.16
N PRO A 45 4.23 -0.51 -7.79
CA PRO A 45 5.55 -1.04 -8.04
C PRO A 45 6.34 -1.17 -6.73
N VAL A 46 7.31 -2.07 -6.72
CA VAL A 46 8.28 -2.15 -5.64
C VAL A 46 9.19 -0.91 -5.71
N ALA A 47 9.34 -0.23 -4.59
CA ALA A 47 10.16 0.95 -4.41
C ALA A 47 10.96 0.79 -3.11
N CYS A 48 12.29 0.88 -3.23
CA CYS A 48 13.20 0.74 -2.11
C CYS A 48 14.28 1.82 -2.21
N TRP A 49 14.60 2.46 -1.09
CA TRP A 49 15.67 3.45 -0.99
C TRP A 49 16.36 3.37 0.35
N VAL A 50 17.64 3.73 0.33
CA VAL A 50 18.48 3.84 1.51
C VAL A 50 19.13 5.22 1.48
N ARG A 51 19.03 5.96 2.58
CA ARG A 51 19.53 7.33 2.66
C ARG A 51 20.30 7.53 3.96
N PRO A 52 21.64 7.56 3.92
CA PRO A 52 22.44 8.07 5.02
C PRO A 52 22.12 9.53 5.33
N SER A 53 22.19 9.93 6.59
CA SER A 53 22.08 11.33 7.00
C SER A 53 23.26 12.19 6.52
N GLY A 54 24.39 11.56 6.22
CA GLY A 54 25.60 12.17 5.67
C GLY A 54 26.56 11.11 5.11
N THR A 55 27.76 11.52 4.73
CA THR A 55 28.78 10.59 4.24
C THR A 55 29.13 9.55 5.32
N VAL A 56 29.05 8.26 4.96
CA VAL A 56 29.43 7.16 5.85
C VAL A 56 30.94 6.95 5.77
N LEU A 57 31.68 7.82 6.47
CA LEU A 57 33.13 7.75 6.57
C LEU A 57 33.55 6.83 7.73
N ALA A 58 34.37 5.82 7.44
CA ALA A 58 34.90 4.93 8.47
C ALA A 58 35.99 5.64 9.27
N SER A 59 35.69 5.92 10.54
CA SER A 59 36.63 6.45 11.52
C SER A 59 36.13 6.11 12.92
N THR A 60 37.03 5.73 13.81
CA THR A 60 36.72 5.28 15.17
C THR A 60 35.81 6.27 15.89
N GLY A 61 34.67 5.78 16.38
CA GLY A 61 33.68 6.56 17.12
C GLY A 61 32.73 7.39 16.26
N VAL A 62 32.95 7.50 14.94
CA VAL A 62 32.01 8.18 14.05
C VAL A 62 30.70 7.40 14.00
N SER A 63 29.61 8.11 14.23
CA SER A 63 28.25 7.59 14.23
C SER A 63 27.33 8.43 13.36
N GLY A 64 26.22 7.85 12.96
CA GLY A 64 25.18 8.54 12.22
C GLY A 64 23.93 7.69 12.11
N SER A 65 23.03 8.06 11.21
CA SER A 65 21.80 7.30 10.97
C SER A 65 21.51 7.15 9.49
N VAL A 66 20.76 6.10 9.17
CA VAL A 66 20.36 5.74 7.82
C VAL A 66 18.86 5.50 7.81
N VAL A 67 18.15 6.16 6.90
CA VAL A 67 16.75 5.83 6.62
C VAL A 67 16.73 4.67 5.62
N GLU A 68 16.16 3.56 6.05
CA GLU A 68 15.86 2.40 5.22
C GLU A 68 14.36 2.38 4.91
N ALA A 69 13.99 2.24 3.65
CA ALA A 69 12.60 2.16 3.24
C ALA A 69 12.43 1.23 2.05
N CYS A 70 11.55 0.24 2.17
CA CYS A 70 11.24 -0.68 1.08
C CYS A 70 9.84 -1.26 1.26
N ASN A 71 9.03 -1.26 0.20
CA ASN A 71 7.68 -1.83 0.19
C ASN A 71 7.63 -3.26 -0.37
N SER A 72 8.77 -3.93 -0.61
CA SER A 72 8.78 -5.32 -1.08
C SER A 72 8.18 -6.26 -0.01
N PRO A 73 7.16 -7.07 -0.35
CA PRO A 73 6.58 -8.04 0.58
C PRO A 73 7.58 -9.12 1.04
N GLY A 74 8.55 -9.47 0.20
CA GLY A 74 9.63 -10.43 0.54
C GLY A 74 10.70 -9.85 1.45
N GLY A 75 10.66 -8.54 1.72
CA GLY A 75 11.68 -7.82 2.45
C GLY A 75 12.81 -7.34 1.55
N PHE A 76 13.99 -7.12 2.15
CA PHE A 76 15.13 -6.50 1.47
C PHE A 76 16.45 -6.79 2.20
N THR A 77 17.55 -6.60 1.48
CA THR A 77 18.90 -6.55 2.01
C THR A 77 19.45 -5.13 1.95
N ILE A 78 20.26 -4.77 2.94
CA ILE A 78 21.12 -3.59 2.94
C ILE A 78 22.56 -4.07 2.88
N SER A 79 23.29 -3.56 1.90
CA SER A 79 24.71 -3.86 1.71
C SER A 79 25.52 -2.58 1.65
N ALA A 80 26.77 -2.65 2.10
CA ALA A 80 27.76 -1.60 1.91
C ALA A 80 28.72 -2.02 0.80
N SER A 81 29.06 -1.07 -0.07
CA SER A 81 30.16 -1.16 -1.02
C SER A 81 31.20 -0.10 -0.69
N TYR A 82 32.47 -0.47 -0.74
CA TYR A 82 33.62 0.35 -0.39
C TYR A 82 34.86 -0.16 -1.13
N ARG A 83 35.97 0.59 -1.10
CA ARG A 83 37.23 0.11 -1.68
C ARG A 83 37.68 -1.18 -0.96
N PRO A 84 38.27 -2.17 -1.65
CA PRO A 84 38.87 -3.32 -0.98
C PRO A 84 39.86 -2.89 0.12
N LEU A 85 39.88 -3.66 1.22
CA LEU A 85 40.79 -3.41 2.34
C LEU A 85 42.15 -4.05 2.04
N LYS A 86 43.23 -3.37 2.43
CA LYS A 86 44.58 -3.96 2.43
C LYS A 86 44.70 -5.01 3.55
N ALA A 87 45.72 -5.85 3.47
CA ALA A 87 45.92 -6.96 4.41
C ALA A 87 46.07 -6.53 5.89
N ASN A 88 46.52 -5.30 6.13
CA ASN A 88 46.71 -4.69 7.44
C ASN A 88 45.56 -3.75 7.86
N GLU A 89 44.55 -3.60 7.01
CA GLU A 89 43.42 -2.71 7.26
C GLU A 89 42.24 -3.47 7.88
N MET A 90 41.57 -2.84 8.83
CA MET A 90 40.34 -3.36 9.44
C MET A 90 39.38 -2.24 9.79
N ALA A 91 38.10 -2.55 9.75
CA ALA A 91 37.05 -1.67 10.24
C ALA A 91 35.87 -2.51 10.76
N SER A 92 35.36 -2.14 11.93
CA SER A 92 34.18 -2.72 12.55
C SER A 92 33.06 -1.67 12.62
N LEU A 93 31.89 -2.04 12.12
CA LEU A 93 30.70 -1.21 12.06
C LEU A 93 29.61 -1.86 12.91
N ASN A 94 29.12 -1.14 13.92
CA ASN A 94 27.84 -1.43 14.51
C ASN A 94 26.75 -0.81 13.63
N TYR A 95 25.85 -1.63 13.07
CA TYR A 95 24.75 -1.18 12.23
C TYR A 95 23.43 -1.75 12.76
N GLY A 96 22.56 -0.88 13.28
CA GLY A 96 21.28 -1.29 13.87
C GLY A 96 21.41 -2.25 15.05
N GLY A 97 22.49 -2.11 15.84
CA GLY A 97 22.78 -2.96 17.00
C GLY A 97 23.57 -4.23 16.68
N ARG A 98 23.91 -4.48 15.40
CA ARG A 98 24.74 -5.62 14.99
C ARG A 98 26.16 -5.16 14.69
N LEU A 99 27.14 -5.71 15.42
CA LEU A 99 28.56 -5.51 15.12
C LEU A 99 28.98 -6.35 13.92
N ILE A 100 29.60 -5.71 12.92
CA ILE A 100 29.98 -6.30 11.64
C ILE A 100 31.42 -5.90 11.35
N ASN A 101 32.28 -6.89 11.12
CA ASN A 101 33.63 -6.63 10.62
C ASN A 101 33.54 -6.54 9.10
N LEU A 102 34.03 -5.43 8.54
CA LEU A 102 34.05 -5.25 7.10
C LEU A 102 34.98 -6.29 6.46
N THR A 103 34.49 -6.95 5.42
CA THR A 103 35.27 -7.92 4.64
C THR A 103 36.32 -7.20 3.79
N PRO A 104 37.45 -7.85 3.49
CA PRO A 104 38.45 -7.29 2.58
C PRO A 104 37.98 -7.10 1.14
N SER A 105 36.87 -7.75 0.73
CA SER A 105 36.37 -7.74 -0.66
C SER A 105 35.83 -6.38 -1.13
N GLY A 106 35.52 -5.46 -0.23
CA GLY A 106 34.87 -4.19 -0.58
C GLY A 106 33.34 -4.27 -0.57
N GLU A 107 32.75 -5.41 -0.18
CA GLU A 107 31.30 -5.59 -0.11
C GLU A 107 30.88 -6.36 1.13
N GLN A 108 29.87 -5.84 1.84
CA GLN A 108 29.37 -6.43 3.07
C GLN A 108 27.85 -6.32 3.19
N GLU A 109 27.15 -7.44 3.41
CA GLU A 109 25.74 -7.39 3.83
C GLU A 109 25.67 -6.82 5.25
N LEU A 110 25.05 -5.66 5.40
CA LEU A 110 24.87 -5.00 6.68
C LEU A 110 23.66 -5.53 7.43
N ARG A 111 22.57 -5.80 6.72
CA ARG A 111 21.33 -6.28 7.31
C ARG A 111 20.41 -6.91 6.28
N ARG A 112 19.55 -7.80 6.76
CA ARG A 112 18.42 -8.35 6.01
C ARG A 112 17.13 -8.14 6.81
N SER A 113 16.05 -7.76 6.11
CA SER A 113 14.70 -7.66 6.65
C SER A 113 13.81 -8.59 5.84
N SER A 114 12.89 -9.30 6.51
CA SER A 114 11.83 -10.11 5.87
C SER A 114 10.50 -9.36 5.73
N MET A 115 10.47 -8.06 6.06
CA MET A 115 9.25 -7.26 6.09
C MET A 115 9.45 -5.96 5.32
N ALA A 116 8.40 -5.53 4.61
CA ALA A 116 8.24 -4.17 4.13
C ALA A 116 8.23 -3.19 5.32
N THR A 117 9.08 -2.18 5.30
CA THR A 117 9.25 -1.28 6.45
C THR A 117 9.86 0.05 6.02
N ILE A 118 9.62 1.08 6.83
CA ILE A 118 10.35 2.33 6.82
C ILE A 118 10.90 2.51 8.23
N ARG A 119 12.20 2.74 8.37
CA ARG A 119 12.84 2.94 9.68
C ARG A 119 14.12 3.73 9.57
N THR A 120 14.53 4.28 10.70
CA THR A 120 15.85 4.87 10.90
C THR A 120 16.72 3.88 11.65
N VAL A 121 17.95 3.71 11.18
CA VAL A 121 18.93 2.78 11.74
C VAL A 121 20.20 3.53 12.06
N ASP A 122 20.59 3.48 13.33
CA ASP A 122 21.83 4.08 13.77
C ASP A 122 23.01 3.19 13.39
N TYR A 123 24.15 3.84 13.14
CA TYR A 123 25.42 3.17 12.96
C TYR A 123 26.52 3.85 13.76
N ARG A 124 27.55 3.08 14.10
CA ARG A 124 28.78 3.58 14.72
C ARG A 124 29.97 2.72 14.32
N PHE A 125 31.07 3.36 13.93
CA PHE A 125 32.33 2.67 13.75
C PHE A 125 33.02 2.46 15.11
N GLU A 126 33.37 1.22 15.41
CA GLU A 126 33.92 0.82 16.71
C GLU A 126 35.45 0.81 16.69
N ASP A 127 36.02 -0.08 15.88
CA ASP A 127 37.47 -0.21 15.70
C ASP A 127 37.80 0.03 14.23
N VAL A 128 38.73 0.93 13.95
CA VAL A 128 39.10 1.34 12.59
C VAL A 128 40.61 1.56 12.53
N SER A 129 41.30 0.73 11.76
CA SER A 129 42.71 0.86 11.42
C SER A 129 42.83 0.85 9.91
N LEU A 130 42.98 2.02 9.30
CA LEU A 130 42.99 2.22 7.86
C LEU A 130 44.18 3.08 7.47
N ASP A 131 44.88 2.71 6.40
CA ASP A 131 45.97 3.51 5.84
C ASP A 131 45.45 4.63 4.95
N GLU A 132 44.25 4.45 4.37
CA GLU A 132 43.58 5.40 3.49
C GLU A 132 42.11 5.59 3.91
N PRO A 133 41.47 6.74 3.61
CA PRO A 133 40.06 6.94 3.89
C PRO A 133 39.17 5.84 3.27
N LEU A 134 38.13 5.44 4.01
CA LEU A 134 37.16 4.45 3.58
C LEU A 134 35.76 5.04 3.70
N ILE A 135 35.09 5.19 2.56
CA ILE A 135 33.71 5.68 2.48
C ILE A 135 32.83 4.52 2.05
N LEU A 136 31.71 4.32 2.75
CA LEU A 136 30.74 3.30 2.41
C LEU A 136 29.62 3.91 1.57
N SER A 137 29.34 3.28 0.43
CA SER A 137 28.12 3.47 -0.34
C SER A 137 27.10 2.42 0.08
N LEU A 138 25.90 2.84 0.45
CA LEU A 138 24.85 1.91 0.88
C LEU A 138 23.92 1.59 -0.28
N VAL A 139 23.59 0.32 -0.42
CA VAL A 139 22.68 -0.20 -1.45
C VAL A 139 21.57 -0.99 -0.76
N ILE A 140 20.35 -0.83 -1.26
CA ILE A 140 19.18 -1.61 -0.84
C ILE A 140 18.66 -2.42 -2.02
N GLN A 141 18.40 -3.70 -1.81
CA GLN A 141 17.88 -4.61 -2.82
C GLN A 141 16.64 -5.33 -2.29
N PRO A 142 15.52 -5.31 -3.01
CA PRO A 142 14.36 -6.11 -2.64
C PRO A 142 14.67 -7.61 -2.77
N ILE A 143 14.03 -8.41 -1.91
CA ILE A 143 14.01 -9.87 -1.98
C ILE A 143 12.71 -10.31 -2.66
#